data_AF-A0A5Q3L436-F1
#
_entry.id   AF-A0A5Q3L436-F1
#
_cell.length_a   1.000
_cell.length_b   1.000
_cell.length_c   1.000
_cell.angle_alpha   90.00
_cell.angle_beta   90.00
_cell.angle_gamma   90.00
#
_symmetry.space_group_name_H-M   'P 1'
#
loop_
_entity.id
_entity.type
_entity.pdbx_description
1 polymer ?
#
loop_
_entity_poly.entity_id
_entity_poly.type
_entity_poly.pdbx_seq_one_letter_code
_entity_poly.pdbx_strand_id
1 'polypeptide(L)'
;MKGVFRDWGLVDSTRPVQKKTIDDTGWIKQAEELRTLLFRQAGAISSPNNLKELVIVPDGMLWYFPFEVLGAQDQHLDDSWLAQTPIRYVPYAGCIMHDGRSRSRQPITLVSLGRLHPTDEPHVSSDAYFDLSHSIPDSLPVTTDRTIPGSFDCVSSLFQQLIVLDDLATPSEGKLDGKLMPALDQSVDNSVYGLIQLPWNGLQSIVLPGYHTAAEDGLSGNSRNFLGNDLFIPISGMLASGTQTVAISRWRMGGQNTINLLRELMQELPYSSTSEAWRRSVLLSWQNPLDPILEPRLQVPSLNDELLPIHPVFWSGIQVIDLGEAAPAEDQMPLAGESKLEERRRLLEEARKAAGQ
;
A
#
# COMPACT_ATOMS: atom_id res chain seq x y z
N MET A 1 8.86 20.76 2.17
CA MET A 1 9.16 19.31 2.06
C MET A 1 10.25 18.85 3.02
N LYS A 2 11.52 19.28 2.92
CA LYS A 2 12.57 18.83 3.85
C LYS A 2 12.28 19.06 5.34
N GLY A 3 11.70 20.22 5.67
CA GLY A 3 11.29 20.51 7.05
C GLY A 3 10.28 19.48 7.57
N VAL A 4 9.24 19.18 6.78
CA VAL A 4 8.20 18.19 7.13
C VAL A 4 8.79 16.82 7.45
N PHE A 5 9.66 16.27 6.59
CA PHE A 5 10.28 14.97 6.84
C PHE A 5 11.15 14.96 8.10
N ARG A 6 11.92 16.04 8.32
CA ARG A 6 12.74 16.19 9.52
C ARG A 6 11.88 16.30 10.78
N ASP A 7 10.75 17.00 10.71
CA ASP A 7 9.80 17.16 11.80
C ASP A 7 9.06 15.84 12.09
N TRP A 8 9.00 14.90 11.14
CA TRP A 8 8.57 13.52 11.37
C TRP A 8 9.67 12.59 11.89
N GLY A 9 10.90 13.09 12.06
CA GLY A 9 12.04 12.29 12.53
C GLY A 9 12.73 11.46 11.44
N LEU A 10 12.38 11.67 10.17
CA LEU A 10 12.99 11.02 9.02
C LEU A 10 14.29 11.76 8.66
N VAL A 11 15.37 11.36 9.31
CA VAL A 11 16.72 11.91 9.12
C VAL A 11 17.68 10.86 8.58
N ASP A 12 17.44 9.59 8.90
CA ASP A 12 18.21 8.44 8.47
C ASP A 12 17.29 7.19 8.49
N SER A 13 17.53 6.28 7.56
CA SER A 13 16.82 5.00 7.39
C SER A 13 16.76 4.14 8.65
N THR A 14 17.78 4.17 9.51
CA THR A 14 17.85 3.32 10.73
C THR A 14 17.60 4.07 12.03
N ARG A 15 17.55 5.40 11.98
CA ARG A 15 17.42 6.20 13.20
C ARG A 15 16.03 6.03 13.81
N PRO A 16 15.94 5.83 15.14
CA PRO A 16 14.66 5.73 15.81
C PRO A 16 13.93 7.07 15.85
N VAL A 17 12.61 7.00 15.73
CA VAL A 17 11.65 8.09 15.92
C VAL A 17 11.34 8.20 17.41
N GLN A 18 11.58 9.39 17.98
CA GLN A 18 11.36 9.64 19.39
C GLN A 18 9.90 10.05 19.65
N LYS A 19 9.34 9.67 20.80
CA LYS A 19 8.00 10.12 21.23
C LYS A 19 7.81 11.64 21.14
N LYS A 20 8.82 12.42 21.53
CA LYS A 20 8.78 13.89 21.42
C LYS A 20 8.50 14.40 20.00
N THR A 21 8.98 13.69 18.99
CA THR A 21 8.76 14.03 17.58
C THR A 21 7.32 13.71 17.15
N ILE A 22 6.74 12.65 17.69
CA ILE A 22 5.35 12.24 17.42
C ILE A 22 4.36 13.25 18.01
N ASP A 23 4.69 13.80 19.18
CA ASP A 23 3.87 14.82 19.84
C ASP A 23 3.99 16.21 19.17
N ASP A 24 4.97 16.41 18.27
CA ASP A 24 5.20 17.70 17.61
C ASP A 24 4.22 17.93 16.45
N THR A 25 3.63 19.12 16.42
CA THR A 25 2.67 19.57 15.39
C THR A 25 3.27 20.58 14.40
N GLY A 26 4.58 20.89 14.52
CA GLY A 26 5.27 21.84 13.65
C GLY A 26 5.14 21.54 12.16
N TRP A 27 5.01 20.26 11.80
CA TRP A 27 4.85 19.82 10.42
C TRP A 27 3.52 20.27 9.78
N ILE A 28 2.46 20.51 10.57
CA ILE A 28 1.13 20.93 10.06
C ILE A 28 1.23 22.29 9.37
N LYS A 29 1.93 23.26 10.00
CA LYS A 29 2.12 24.59 9.41
C LYS A 29 2.86 24.52 8.08
N GLN A 30 3.88 23.68 8.00
CA GLN A 30 4.64 23.49 6.78
C GLN A 30 3.85 22.75 5.69
N ALA A 31 2.98 21.82 6.07
CA ALA A 31 2.06 21.15 5.16
C ALA A 31 1.04 22.15 4.60
N GLU A 32 0.52 23.07 5.43
CA GLU A 32 -0.40 24.13 5.01
C GLU A 32 0.25 25.18 4.10
N GLU A 33 1.50 25.57 4.37
CA GLU A 33 2.29 26.42 3.48
C GLU A 33 2.49 25.75 2.11
N LEU A 34 2.81 24.45 2.11
CA LEU A 34 2.96 23.66 0.89
C LEU A 34 1.64 23.51 0.14
N ARG A 35 0.54 23.27 0.84
CA ARG A 35 -0.82 23.27 0.27
C ARG A 35 -1.12 24.59 -0.42
N THR A 36 -0.87 25.70 0.26
CA THR A 36 -1.09 27.05 -0.28
C THR A 36 -0.24 27.30 -1.53
N LEU A 37 1.00 26.79 -1.57
CA LEU A 37 1.87 26.91 -2.73
C LEU A 37 1.41 26.07 -3.91
N LEU A 38 1.06 24.80 -3.68
CA LEU A 38 0.62 23.87 -4.72
C LEU A 38 -0.73 24.28 -5.33
N PHE A 39 -1.66 24.76 -4.51
CA PHE A 39 -3.02 25.06 -4.93
C PHE A 39 -3.30 26.56 -5.13
N ARG A 40 -2.27 27.43 -5.08
CA ARG A 40 -2.42 28.90 -5.23
C ARG A 40 -3.21 29.31 -6.47
N GLN A 41 -3.01 28.60 -7.58
CA GLN A 41 -3.66 28.87 -8.87
C GLN A 41 -4.87 27.97 -9.12
N ALA A 42 -5.04 26.91 -8.32
CA ALA A 42 -6.15 25.98 -8.42
C ALA A 42 -7.32 26.52 -7.58
N GLY A 43 -7.97 27.59 -8.07
CA GLY A 43 -9.02 28.35 -7.37
C GLY A 43 -10.29 27.56 -6.97
N ALA A 44 -10.28 26.22 -7.03
CA ALA A 44 -11.43 25.36 -6.73
C ALA A 44 -11.11 24.10 -5.89
N ILE A 45 -9.85 23.73 -5.64
CA ILE A 45 -9.50 22.52 -4.84
C ILE A 45 -8.97 22.96 -3.47
N SER A 46 -9.82 23.67 -2.71
CA SER A 46 -9.47 24.08 -1.35
C SER A 46 -9.81 23.00 -0.31
N SER A 47 -10.77 22.13 -0.61
CA SER A 47 -11.15 20.94 0.18
C SER A 47 -11.76 19.86 -0.74
N PRO A 48 -11.34 18.58 -0.61
CA PRO A 48 -11.84 17.49 -1.43
C PRO A 48 -13.22 16.94 -1.00
N ASN A 49 -13.87 17.50 0.03
CA ASN A 49 -15.11 17.00 0.66
C ASN A 49 -16.29 16.57 -0.25
N ASN A 50 -16.33 17.02 -1.50
CA ASN A 50 -17.39 16.68 -2.47
C ASN A 50 -16.90 15.86 -3.67
N LEU A 51 -15.67 15.36 -3.64
CA LEU A 51 -15.09 14.54 -4.69
C LEU A 51 -15.37 13.07 -4.40
N LYS A 52 -15.69 12.29 -5.44
CA LYS A 52 -15.79 10.82 -5.33
C LYS A 52 -14.42 10.20 -5.08
N GLU A 53 -13.40 10.73 -5.75
CA GLU A 53 -12.01 10.28 -5.67
C GLU A 53 -11.11 11.47 -6.02
N LEU A 54 -9.95 11.57 -5.35
CA LEU A 54 -8.88 12.49 -5.69
C LEU A 54 -7.73 11.72 -6.34
N VAL A 55 -7.54 11.92 -7.65
CA VAL A 55 -6.42 11.30 -8.39
C VAL A 55 -5.22 12.24 -8.41
N ILE A 56 -4.07 11.74 -7.97
CA ILE A 56 -2.83 12.50 -7.86
C ILE A 56 -1.81 11.94 -8.85
N VAL A 57 -1.30 12.83 -9.71
CA VAL A 57 -0.16 12.56 -10.60
C VAL A 57 1.05 13.29 -10.00
N PRO A 58 1.89 12.63 -9.17
CA PRO A 58 3.06 13.26 -8.60
C PRO A 58 4.15 13.47 -9.65
N ASP A 59 4.91 14.56 -9.49
CA ASP A 59 6.07 14.87 -10.32
C ASP A 59 7.26 15.28 -9.44
N GLY A 60 8.46 14.89 -9.86
CA GLY A 60 9.71 15.19 -9.18
C GLY A 60 9.69 14.79 -7.70
N MET A 61 10.00 15.75 -6.83
CA MET A 61 10.03 15.54 -5.37
C MET A 61 8.66 15.26 -4.74
N LEU A 62 7.55 15.48 -5.46
CA LEU A 62 6.21 15.22 -4.93
C LEU A 62 5.90 13.73 -4.81
N TRP A 63 6.69 12.84 -5.43
CA TRP A 63 6.60 11.40 -5.23
C TRP A 63 6.74 10.99 -3.76
N TYR A 64 7.55 11.72 -3.00
CA TYR A 64 7.78 11.46 -1.58
C TYR A 64 6.73 12.09 -0.67
N PHE A 65 5.96 13.07 -1.16
CA PHE A 65 5.06 13.83 -0.31
C PHE A 65 3.73 13.07 -0.12
N PRO A 66 3.31 12.81 1.13
CA PRO A 66 2.02 12.19 1.38
C PRO A 66 0.92 13.27 1.33
N PHE A 67 0.14 13.30 0.25
CA PHE A 67 -0.98 14.25 0.11
C PHE A 67 -2.14 13.96 1.06
N GLU A 68 -2.17 12.76 1.63
CA GLU A 68 -3.16 12.29 2.61
C GLU A 68 -3.22 13.17 3.85
N VAL A 69 -2.10 13.78 4.23
CA VAL A 69 -1.96 14.58 5.46
C VAL A 69 -2.47 16.01 5.31
N LEU A 70 -2.76 16.46 4.09
CA LEU A 70 -3.21 17.81 3.83
C LEU A 70 -4.59 18.06 4.48
N GLY A 71 -4.84 19.27 4.97
CA GLY A 71 -6.09 19.62 5.65
C GLY A 71 -6.16 19.24 7.13
N ALA A 72 -5.16 18.53 7.66
CA ALA A 72 -5.07 18.21 9.09
C ALA A 72 -5.00 19.48 9.97
N GLN A 73 -5.70 19.48 11.12
CA GLN A 73 -5.69 20.58 12.08
C GLN A 73 -5.37 20.06 13.49
N ASP A 74 -4.46 20.72 14.22
CA ASP A 74 -4.21 20.52 15.66
C ASP A 74 -4.24 19.04 16.15
N GLN A 75 -3.53 18.14 15.43
CA GLN A 75 -3.47 16.67 15.65
C GLN A 75 -4.73 15.87 15.31
N HIS A 76 -5.86 16.53 15.06
CA HIS A 76 -7.06 15.88 14.54
C HIS A 76 -6.91 15.65 13.04
N LEU A 77 -6.76 14.37 12.67
CA LEU A 77 -6.73 13.93 11.27
C LEU A 77 -8.12 13.68 10.69
N ASP A 78 -9.18 13.93 11.45
CA ASP A 78 -10.57 13.83 10.98
C ASP A 78 -10.85 14.78 9.80
N ASP A 79 -10.16 15.91 9.77
CA ASP A 79 -10.21 16.89 8.68
C ASP A 79 -9.13 16.68 7.60
N SER A 80 -8.32 15.62 7.71
CA SER A 80 -7.33 15.30 6.68
C SER A 80 -8.00 14.89 5.37
N TRP A 81 -7.32 15.11 4.25
CA TRP A 81 -7.83 14.75 2.93
C TRP A 81 -8.14 13.25 2.83
N LEU A 82 -7.33 12.42 3.48
CA LEU A 82 -7.58 10.98 3.58
C LEU A 82 -8.90 10.66 4.28
N ALA A 83 -9.21 11.37 5.37
CA ALA A 83 -10.45 11.19 6.10
C ALA A 83 -11.67 11.72 5.34
N GLN A 84 -11.49 12.64 4.39
CA GLN A 84 -12.56 13.22 3.59
C GLN A 84 -12.86 12.40 2.33
N THR A 85 -11.83 12.05 1.55
CA THR A 85 -11.98 11.49 0.20
C THR A 85 -10.94 10.40 -0.08
N PRO A 86 -11.29 9.32 -0.81
CA PRO A 86 -10.31 8.34 -1.28
C PRO A 86 -9.28 8.99 -2.21
N ILE A 87 -8.00 8.72 -1.98
CA ILE A 87 -6.89 9.25 -2.78
C ILE A 87 -6.27 8.11 -3.59
N ARG A 88 -6.08 8.33 -4.89
CA ARG A 88 -5.43 7.38 -5.80
C ARG A 88 -4.21 8.02 -6.45
N TYR A 89 -3.06 7.36 -6.38
CA TYR A 89 -1.86 7.80 -7.08
C TYR A 89 -1.75 7.11 -8.43
N VAL A 90 -1.32 7.87 -9.44
CA VAL A 90 -1.03 7.36 -10.78
C VAL A 90 0.25 7.98 -11.31
N PRO A 91 1.07 7.23 -12.07
CA PRO A 91 2.38 7.70 -12.52
C PRO A 91 2.32 8.79 -13.61
N TYR A 92 1.26 8.81 -14.42
CA TYR A 92 1.08 9.77 -15.50
C TYR A 92 -0.40 10.05 -15.74
N ALA A 93 -0.70 11.19 -16.35
CA ALA A 93 -2.09 11.63 -16.59
C ALA A 93 -2.90 10.64 -17.45
N GLY A 94 -2.24 9.84 -18.30
CA GLY A 94 -2.90 8.78 -19.06
C GLY A 94 -3.52 7.66 -18.21
N CYS A 95 -3.06 7.46 -16.98
CA CYS A 95 -3.58 6.48 -16.02
C CYS A 95 -4.75 6.99 -15.16
N ILE A 96 -5.21 8.23 -15.38
CA ILE A 96 -6.36 8.76 -14.62
C ILE A 96 -7.61 7.90 -14.91
N MET A 97 -7.77 7.49 -16.16
CA MET A 97 -8.83 6.57 -16.58
C MET A 97 -8.50 5.15 -16.16
N HIS A 98 -9.54 4.40 -15.75
CA HIS A 98 -9.39 3.02 -15.35
C HIS A 98 -8.93 2.16 -16.54
N ASP A 99 -8.06 1.18 -16.27
CA ASP A 99 -7.56 0.27 -17.31
C ASP A 99 -8.60 -0.77 -17.77
N GLY A 100 -9.74 -0.84 -17.06
CA GLY A 100 -10.89 -1.70 -17.39
C GLY A 100 -10.71 -3.17 -17.02
N ARG A 101 -9.56 -3.56 -16.45
CA ARG A 101 -9.31 -4.94 -16.01
C ARG A 101 -9.97 -5.15 -14.65
N SER A 102 -10.56 -6.32 -14.47
CA SER A 102 -11.10 -6.74 -13.17
C SER A 102 -10.04 -7.54 -12.41
N ARG A 103 -10.08 -7.47 -11.08
CA ARG A 103 -9.20 -8.27 -10.22
C ARG A 103 -9.80 -9.64 -9.92
N SER A 104 -8.92 -10.59 -9.63
CA SER A 104 -9.35 -11.87 -9.08
C SER A 104 -9.89 -11.63 -7.67
N ARG A 105 -11.06 -12.20 -7.36
CA ARG A 105 -11.59 -12.20 -5.99
C ARG A 105 -10.83 -13.15 -5.06
N GLN A 106 -10.12 -14.12 -5.64
CA GLN A 106 -9.30 -15.10 -4.94
C GLN A 106 -7.96 -15.22 -5.67
N PRO A 107 -7.07 -14.23 -5.49
CA PRO A 107 -5.75 -14.26 -6.09
C PRO A 107 -4.82 -15.24 -5.35
N ILE A 108 -4.01 -15.98 -6.09
CA ILE A 108 -2.89 -16.71 -5.50
C ILE A 108 -1.84 -15.69 -5.09
N THR A 109 -1.47 -15.69 -3.82
CA THR A 109 -0.52 -14.72 -3.23
C THR A 109 0.81 -15.38 -2.95
N LEU A 110 1.88 -14.82 -3.49
CA LEU A 110 3.25 -15.20 -3.13
C LEU A 110 3.79 -14.22 -2.09
N VAL A 111 4.32 -14.73 -0.98
CA VAL A 111 4.94 -13.91 0.07
C VAL A 111 6.43 -14.24 0.15
N SER A 112 7.27 -13.30 -0.23
CA SER A 112 8.73 -13.39 -0.05
C SER A 112 9.08 -12.98 1.37
N LEU A 113 9.70 -13.89 2.13
CA LEU A 113 10.10 -13.69 3.52
C LEU A 113 11.60 -13.42 3.60
N GLY A 114 11.95 -12.23 4.07
CA GLY A 114 13.30 -11.81 4.37
C GLY A 114 13.35 -11.04 5.67
N ARG A 115 14.09 -9.93 5.74
CA ARG A 115 14.18 -9.08 6.95
C ARG A 115 13.68 -7.68 6.63
N LEU A 116 12.59 -7.23 7.26
CA LEU A 116 12.06 -5.88 7.05
C LEU A 116 12.89 -4.79 7.73
N HIS A 117 13.46 -5.11 8.88
CA HIS A 117 14.43 -4.28 9.57
C HIS A 117 15.75 -5.05 9.77
N PRO A 118 16.93 -4.39 9.66
CA PRO A 118 18.21 -5.07 9.81
C PRO A 118 18.42 -5.79 11.15
N THR A 119 17.72 -5.35 12.19
CA THR A 119 17.77 -5.92 13.55
C THR A 119 16.78 -7.07 13.75
N ASP A 120 15.89 -7.32 12.80
CA ASP A 120 14.87 -8.35 12.95
C ASP A 120 15.50 -9.73 12.89
N GLU A 121 15.04 -10.58 13.79
CA GLU A 121 15.37 -11.99 13.74
C GLU A 121 14.57 -12.69 12.62
N PRO A 122 15.10 -13.75 12.00
CA PRO A 122 14.42 -14.45 10.90
C PRO A 122 13.01 -14.98 11.22
N HIS A 123 12.70 -15.21 12.51
CA HIS A 123 11.38 -15.68 12.92
C HIS A 123 10.30 -14.60 12.83
N VAL A 124 10.67 -13.30 12.95
CA VAL A 124 9.72 -12.17 12.90
C VAL A 124 8.93 -12.14 11.59
N SER A 125 9.61 -12.33 10.46
CA SER A 125 8.94 -12.41 9.15
C SER A 125 8.07 -13.65 8.99
N SER A 126 8.43 -14.75 9.68
CA SER A 126 7.63 -15.98 9.67
C SER A 126 6.35 -15.82 10.50
N ASP A 127 6.44 -15.12 11.63
CA ASP A 127 5.29 -14.80 12.48
C ASP A 127 4.36 -13.80 11.77
N ALA A 128 4.93 -12.77 11.13
CA ALA A 128 4.18 -11.83 10.30
C ALA A 128 3.46 -12.54 9.14
N TYR A 129 4.12 -13.52 8.51
CA TYR A 129 3.47 -14.37 7.50
C TYR A 129 2.33 -15.21 8.08
N PHE A 130 2.55 -15.83 9.26
CA PHE A 130 1.51 -16.62 9.91
C PHE A 130 0.26 -15.77 10.12
N ASP A 131 0.40 -14.56 10.64
CA ASP A 131 -0.72 -13.66 10.78
C ASP A 131 -1.39 -13.28 9.45
N LEU A 132 -0.61 -12.95 8.42
CA LEU A 132 -1.13 -12.60 7.09
C LEU A 132 -1.89 -13.76 6.44
N SER A 133 -1.41 -14.99 6.61
CA SER A 133 -2.01 -16.20 6.03
C SER A 133 -3.40 -16.52 6.58
N HIS A 134 -3.77 -16.00 7.76
CA HIS A 134 -5.13 -16.13 8.28
C HIS A 134 -6.13 -15.21 7.58
N SER A 135 -5.68 -14.05 7.11
CA SER A 135 -6.51 -13.05 6.43
C SER A 135 -6.50 -13.21 4.91
N ILE A 136 -5.41 -13.73 4.34
CA ILE A 136 -5.21 -13.86 2.89
C ILE A 136 -5.23 -15.36 2.54
N PRO A 137 -6.35 -15.89 2.02
CA PRO A 137 -6.41 -17.29 1.59
C PRO A 137 -5.43 -17.54 0.44
N ASP A 138 -4.97 -18.78 0.30
CA ASP A 138 -4.07 -19.21 -0.79
C ASP A 138 -2.72 -18.46 -0.86
N SER A 139 -2.22 -17.99 0.29
CA SER A 139 -0.87 -17.44 0.41
C SER A 139 0.20 -18.52 0.45
N LEU A 140 1.28 -18.36 -0.31
CA LEU A 140 2.42 -19.25 -0.39
C LEU A 140 3.70 -18.54 0.08
N PRO A 141 4.41 -19.05 1.10
CA PRO A 141 5.65 -18.44 1.57
C PRO A 141 6.84 -18.89 0.72
N VAL A 142 7.71 -17.95 0.41
CA VAL A 142 9.01 -18.16 -0.25
C VAL A 142 10.09 -17.63 0.66
N THR A 143 11.08 -18.45 0.92
CA THR A 143 12.16 -18.21 1.86
C THR A 143 13.49 -18.47 1.16
N THR A 144 14.59 -17.89 1.68
CA THR A 144 15.94 -18.03 1.10
C THR A 144 16.44 -19.46 0.96
N ASP A 145 15.91 -20.38 1.77
CA ASP A 145 16.23 -21.81 1.75
C ASP A 145 15.45 -22.60 0.68
N ARG A 146 14.46 -21.99 0.04
CA ARG A 146 13.65 -22.58 -1.02
C ARG A 146 13.94 -21.91 -2.36
N THR A 147 14.82 -22.54 -3.14
CA THR A 147 15.05 -22.16 -4.53
C THR A 147 13.84 -22.52 -5.37
N ILE A 148 13.15 -21.52 -5.94
CA ILE A 148 12.16 -21.76 -6.97
C ILE A 148 12.91 -22.01 -8.29
N PRO A 149 12.75 -23.18 -8.92
CA PRO A 149 13.41 -23.44 -10.20
C PRO A 149 12.73 -22.63 -11.31
N GLY A 150 13.52 -21.88 -12.09
CA GLY A 150 13.05 -21.16 -13.28
C GLY A 150 13.38 -19.68 -13.25
N SER A 151 13.16 -19.00 -14.39
CA SER A 151 13.23 -17.54 -14.46
C SER A 151 12.07 -16.92 -13.69
N PHE A 152 12.31 -15.76 -13.07
CA PHE A 152 11.29 -15.04 -12.31
C PHE A 152 10.05 -14.76 -13.15
N ASP A 153 10.24 -14.42 -14.42
CA ASP A 153 9.20 -14.19 -15.41
C ASP A 153 8.20 -15.36 -15.55
N CYS A 154 8.71 -16.59 -15.54
CA CYS A 154 7.87 -17.79 -15.58
C CYS A 154 7.15 -17.98 -14.24
N VAL A 155 7.85 -17.73 -13.14
CA VAL A 155 7.32 -17.86 -11.78
C VAL A 155 6.20 -16.84 -11.54
N SER A 156 6.36 -15.59 -11.98
CA SER A 156 5.36 -14.53 -11.85
C SER A 156 4.05 -14.85 -12.57
N SER A 157 4.07 -15.69 -13.60
CA SER A 157 2.83 -16.09 -14.28
C SER A 157 1.93 -17.04 -13.45
N LEU A 158 2.47 -17.64 -12.39
CA LEU A 158 1.79 -18.64 -11.55
C LEU A 158 0.95 -18.03 -10.42
N PHE A 159 1.20 -16.77 -10.07
CA PHE A 159 0.50 -16.07 -9.00
C PHE A 159 0.00 -14.72 -9.49
N GLN A 160 -0.91 -14.11 -8.72
CA GLN A 160 -1.51 -12.83 -9.08
C GLN A 160 -1.06 -11.72 -8.14
N GLN A 161 -0.60 -12.06 -6.93
CA GLN A 161 -0.18 -11.08 -5.94
C GLN A 161 1.20 -11.41 -5.40
N LEU A 162 2.04 -10.39 -5.22
CA LEU A 162 3.35 -10.50 -4.63
C LEU A 162 3.46 -9.59 -3.41
N ILE A 163 3.78 -10.16 -2.25
CA ILE A 163 4.10 -9.42 -1.03
C ILE A 163 5.57 -9.69 -0.71
N VAL A 164 6.37 -8.64 -0.54
CA VAL A 164 7.80 -8.77 -0.25
C VAL A 164 8.09 -8.21 1.13
N LEU A 165 8.21 -9.11 2.11
CA LEU A 165 8.59 -8.79 3.49
C LEU A 165 10.10 -8.86 3.64
N ASP A 166 10.81 -8.02 2.88
CA ASP A 166 12.28 -7.97 2.85
C ASP A 166 12.79 -6.54 2.68
N ASP A 167 14.05 -6.34 3.03
CA ASP A 167 14.80 -5.10 2.86
C ASP A 167 15.18 -4.95 1.37
N LEU A 168 14.57 -3.97 0.71
CA LEU A 168 14.74 -3.73 -0.72
C LEU A 168 15.53 -2.44 -0.94
N ALA A 169 16.80 -2.61 -1.30
CA ALA A 169 17.66 -1.49 -1.67
C ALA A 169 17.11 -0.70 -2.87
N THR A 170 17.29 0.61 -2.83
CA THR A 170 16.96 1.50 -3.94
C THR A 170 17.75 1.11 -5.19
N PRO A 171 17.11 0.95 -6.37
CA PRO A 171 17.80 0.66 -7.62
C PRO A 171 18.78 1.78 -7.98
N SER A 172 19.76 1.44 -8.81
CA SER A 172 20.69 2.46 -9.30
C SER A 172 19.95 3.47 -10.18
N GLU A 173 20.34 4.75 -10.10
CA GLU A 173 19.62 5.86 -10.74
C GLU A 173 19.29 5.55 -12.22
N GLY A 174 18.01 5.62 -12.57
CA GLY A 174 17.57 5.42 -13.94
C GLY A 174 17.40 3.97 -14.38
N LYS A 175 17.60 2.98 -13.50
CA LYS A 175 17.58 1.55 -13.87
C LYS A 175 16.44 0.78 -13.22
N LEU A 176 16.13 -0.34 -13.86
CA LEU A 176 15.14 -1.32 -13.44
C LEU A 176 15.80 -2.57 -12.82
N ASP A 177 17.02 -2.41 -12.31
CA ASP A 177 17.85 -3.47 -11.73
C ASP A 177 17.49 -3.81 -10.27
N GLY A 178 16.52 -3.09 -9.70
CA GLY A 178 16.03 -3.35 -8.35
C GLY A 178 15.45 -4.76 -8.24
N LYS A 179 16.04 -5.57 -7.37
CA LYS A 179 15.59 -6.94 -7.08
C LYS A 179 14.29 -6.88 -6.30
N LEU A 180 13.27 -7.61 -6.75
CA LEU A 180 11.97 -7.67 -6.08
C LEU A 180 11.89 -8.80 -5.06
N MET A 181 12.67 -9.87 -5.22
CA MET A 181 12.65 -10.99 -4.29
C MET A 181 14.08 -11.41 -3.93
N PRO A 182 14.80 -10.67 -3.08
CA PRO A 182 16.17 -11.02 -2.70
C PRO A 182 16.29 -12.43 -2.10
N ALA A 183 15.19 -12.96 -1.55
CA ALA A 183 15.09 -14.34 -1.09
C ALA A 183 15.21 -15.41 -2.20
N LEU A 184 14.96 -15.07 -3.47
CA LEU A 184 15.19 -15.97 -4.59
C LEU A 184 16.69 -16.09 -4.92
N ASP A 185 17.06 -17.21 -5.52
CA ASP A 185 18.43 -17.47 -5.95
C ASP A 185 18.99 -16.30 -6.77
N GLN A 186 20.20 -15.87 -6.43
CA GLN A 186 20.90 -14.77 -7.10
C GLN A 186 21.20 -15.06 -8.58
N SER A 187 21.11 -16.33 -8.99
CA SER A 187 21.26 -16.75 -10.38
C SER A 187 20.06 -16.40 -11.28
N VAL A 188 18.91 -16.09 -10.67
CA VAL A 188 17.68 -15.72 -11.38
C VAL A 188 17.55 -14.20 -11.45
N ASP A 189 17.27 -13.68 -12.65
CA ASP A 189 16.89 -12.27 -12.80
C ASP A 189 15.51 -12.05 -12.15
N ASN A 190 15.52 -11.54 -10.91
CA ASN A 190 14.34 -11.22 -10.11
C ASN A 190 14.12 -9.71 -10.02
N SER A 191 14.65 -8.96 -10.99
CA SER A 191 14.53 -7.51 -11.03
C SER A 191 13.19 -7.05 -11.58
N VAL A 192 12.87 -5.76 -11.41
CA VAL A 192 11.75 -5.13 -12.12
C VAL A 192 11.92 -5.28 -13.64
N TYR A 193 13.16 -5.27 -14.14
CA TYR A 193 13.45 -5.49 -15.55
C TYR A 193 13.01 -6.89 -16.01
N GLY A 194 13.22 -7.93 -15.20
CA GLY A 194 12.74 -9.30 -15.47
C GLY A 194 11.24 -9.32 -15.76
N LEU A 195 10.42 -8.74 -14.88
CA LEU A 195 8.96 -8.67 -15.08
C LEU A 195 8.54 -8.09 -16.43
N ILE A 196 9.31 -7.15 -16.98
CA ILE A 196 8.99 -6.50 -18.25
C ILE A 196 9.32 -7.41 -19.45
N GLN A 197 10.23 -8.38 -19.31
CA GLN A 197 10.63 -9.27 -20.40
C GLN A 197 9.48 -10.16 -20.88
N LEU A 198 8.58 -10.55 -19.98
CA LEU A 198 7.39 -11.37 -20.28
C LEU A 198 6.14 -10.74 -19.62
N PRO A 199 5.52 -9.73 -20.26
CA PRO A 199 4.37 -9.01 -19.69
C PRO A 199 3.04 -9.79 -19.79
N TRP A 200 3.09 -11.08 -20.14
CA TRP A 200 1.88 -11.90 -20.28
C TRP A 200 1.43 -12.43 -18.92
N ASN A 201 0.18 -12.11 -18.55
CA ASN A 201 -0.39 -12.45 -17.24
C ASN A 201 0.35 -11.76 -16.07
N GLY A 202 0.59 -10.45 -16.20
CA GLY A 202 1.22 -9.65 -15.16
C GLY A 202 0.51 -9.71 -13.81
N LEU A 203 1.27 -9.52 -12.73
CA LEU A 203 0.78 -9.55 -11.35
C LEU A 203 -0.30 -8.50 -11.15
N GLN A 204 -1.45 -8.85 -10.58
CA GLN A 204 -2.50 -7.90 -10.26
C GLN A 204 -2.04 -6.87 -9.22
N SER A 205 -1.39 -7.31 -8.14
CA SER A 205 -0.81 -6.42 -7.15
C SER A 205 0.60 -6.80 -6.70
N ILE A 206 1.40 -5.78 -6.42
CA ILE A 206 2.75 -5.92 -5.84
C ILE A 206 2.84 -5.03 -4.60
N VAL A 207 3.34 -5.58 -3.49
CA VAL A 207 3.41 -4.93 -2.17
C VAL A 207 4.85 -4.98 -1.66
N LEU A 208 5.47 -3.81 -1.53
CA LEU A 208 6.90 -3.60 -1.22
C LEU A 208 7.07 -2.68 0.01
N PRO A 209 6.74 -3.14 1.23
CA PRO A 209 6.82 -2.33 2.46
C PRO A 209 8.26 -2.03 2.92
N GLY A 210 9.24 -2.84 2.52
CA GLY A 210 10.65 -2.63 2.86
C GLY A 210 11.45 -1.86 1.80
N TYR A 211 10.77 -1.15 0.89
CA TYR A 211 11.43 -0.41 -0.19
C TYR A 211 12.10 0.87 0.31
N HIS A 212 13.40 1.00 0.04
CA HIS A 212 14.19 2.17 0.41
C HIS A 212 14.02 3.31 -0.60
N THR A 213 13.80 4.52 -0.09
CA THR A 213 13.77 5.74 -0.91
C THR A 213 14.54 6.88 -0.28
N ALA A 214 14.79 7.93 -1.07
CA ALA A 214 15.38 9.17 -0.61
C ALA A 214 14.62 9.85 0.57
N ALA A 215 13.34 9.55 0.77
CA ALA A 215 12.55 10.17 1.84
C ALA A 215 12.99 9.73 3.24
N GLU A 216 13.59 8.54 3.37
CA GLU A 216 14.07 8.01 4.65
C GLU A 216 15.16 8.88 5.28
N ASP A 217 16.02 9.44 4.44
CA ASP A 217 17.14 10.30 4.84
C ASP A 217 16.75 11.80 4.85
N GLY A 218 15.45 12.10 4.88
CA GLY A 218 14.94 13.48 4.87
C GLY A 218 15.36 14.27 3.62
N LEU A 219 15.63 13.59 2.51
CA LEU A 219 16.13 14.15 1.25
C LEU A 219 17.47 14.89 1.41
N SER A 220 18.31 14.49 2.39
CA SER A 220 19.52 15.21 2.79
C SER A 220 20.83 14.70 2.15
N GLY A 221 20.87 13.47 1.61
CA GLY A 221 22.08 12.84 1.03
C GLY A 221 22.28 13.01 -0.49
N ASN A 222 23.01 12.05 -1.11
CA ASN A 222 23.18 11.89 -2.58
C ASN A 222 21.83 11.75 -3.33
N SER A 223 20.75 11.58 -2.56
CA SER A 223 19.33 11.73 -2.89
C SER A 223 18.93 12.96 -3.71
N ARG A 224 19.80 13.99 -3.86
CA ARG A 224 19.51 15.13 -4.76
C ARG A 224 19.35 14.74 -6.23
N ASN A 225 19.97 13.63 -6.65
CA ASN A 225 19.82 13.13 -8.01
C ASN A 225 18.50 12.36 -8.19
N PHE A 226 17.94 11.83 -7.11
CA PHE A 226 16.66 11.12 -7.10
C PHE A 226 15.54 12.14 -6.94
N LEU A 227 15.15 12.77 -8.06
CA LEU A 227 13.96 13.62 -8.14
C LEU A 227 12.69 12.74 -8.25
N GLY A 228 12.51 11.78 -7.34
CA GLY A 228 11.43 10.80 -7.41
C GLY A 228 11.65 9.65 -8.41
N ASN A 229 12.79 9.63 -9.12
CA ASN A 229 13.10 8.59 -10.11
C ASN A 229 13.27 7.19 -9.50
N ASP A 230 13.67 7.09 -8.24
CA ASP A 230 13.72 5.86 -7.44
C ASP A 230 12.35 5.24 -7.18
N LEU A 231 11.27 6.01 -7.30
CA LEU A 231 9.89 5.53 -7.23
C LEU A 231 9.28 5.45 -8.64
N PHE A 232 9.35 6.55 -9.40
CA PHE A 232 8.70 6.68 -10.71
C PHE A 232 9.09 5.58 -11.70
N ILE A 233 10.39 5.30 -11.86
CA ILE A 233 10.90 4.33 -12.84
C ILE A 233 10.48 2.90 -12.49
N PRO A 234 10.72 2.39 -11.27
CA PRO A 234 10.29 1.03 -10.91
C PRO A 234 8.77 0.88 -10.89
N ILE A 235 8.01 1.88 -10.42
CA ILE A 235 6.55 1.87 -10.50
C ILE A 235 6.10 1.76 -11.96
N SER A 236 6.65 2.59 -12.84
CA SER A 236 6.34 2.55 -14.27
C SER A 236 6.72 1.21 -14.89
N GLY A 237 7.84 0.61 -14.49
CA GLY A 237 8.27 -0.71 -14.94
C GLY A 237 7.31 -1.82 -14.52
N MET A 238 6.89 -1.84 -13.24
CA MET A 238 5.90 -2.79 -12.74
C MET A 238 4.55 -2.62 -13.45
N LEU A 239 4.06 -1.39 -13.61
CA LEU A 239 2.82 -1.14 -14.33
C LEU A 239 2.92 -1.54 -15.83
N ALA A 240 4.07 -1.32 -16.46
CA ALA A 240 4.34 -1.75 -17.83
C ALA A 240 4.40 -3.28 -18.00
N SER A 241 4.80 -4.03 -16.96
CA SER A 241 4.69 -5.50 -16.94
C SER A 241 3.25 -6.01 -16.81
N GLY A 242 2.28 -5.10 -16.67
CA GLY A 242 0.87 -5.42 -16.56
C GLY A 242 0.33 -5.34 -15.14
N THR A 243 1.09 -4.85 -14.16
CA THR A 243 0.57 -4.66 -12.81
C THR A 243 -0.51 -3.59 -12.73
N GLN A 244 -1.55 -3.85 -11.93
CA GLN A 244 -2.66 -2.90 -11.73
C GLN A 244 -2.43 -2.04 -10.49
N THR A 245 -1.98 -2.66 -9.40
CA THR A 245 -1.80 -2.02 -8.11
C THR A 245 -0.38 -2.22 -7.58
N VAL A 246 0.27 -1.14 -7.15
CA VAL A 246 1.57 -1.19 -6.48
C VAL A 246 1.46 -0.47 -5.15
N ALA A 247 1.64 -1.19 -4.05
CA ALA A 247 1.84 -0.60 -2.73
C ALA A 247 3.33 -0.60 -2.43
N ILE A 248 3.93 0.59 -2.30
CA ILE A 248 5.38 0.75 -2.15
C ILE A 248 5.69 1.69 -1.00
N SER A 249 6.75 1.39 -0.27
CA SER A 249 7.22 2.24 0.81
C SER A 249 7.92 3.49 0.29
N ARG A 250 7.52 4.65 0.82
CA ARG A 250 8.28 5.90 0.82
C ARG A 250 9.33 5.88 1.93
N TRP A 251 8.98 5.34 3.10
CA TRP A 251 9.92 5.08 4.18
C TRP A 251 9.44 3.91 5.02
N ARG A 252 10.38 3.06 5.46
CA ARG A 252 10.05 1.90 6.27
C ARG A 252 9.91 2.25 7.75
N MET A 253 8.80 1.85 8.36
CA MET A 253 8.71 1.70 9.82
C MET A 253 9.05 0.26 10.23
N GLY A 254 8.65 -0.72 9.40
CA GLY A 254 9.05 -2.12 9.53
C GLY A 254 8.41 -2.88 10.71
N GLY A 255 7.49 -2.26 11.44
CA GLY A 255 6.84 -2.85 12.60
C GLY A 255 5.49 -3.51 12.30
N GLN A 256 4.86 -4.02 13.36
CA GLN A 256 3.56 -4.69 13.30
C GLN A 256 2.47 -3.81 12.70
N ASN A 257 2.49 -2.49 12.94
CA ASN A 257 1.51 -1.59 12.35
C ASN A 257 1.57 -1.59 10.82
N THR A 258 2.77 -1.67 10.23
CA THR A 258 2.92 -1.79 8.76
C THR A 258 2.30 -3.10 8.27
N ILE A 259 2.52 -4.22 8.97
CA ILE A 259 1.92 -5.51 8.62
C ILE A 259 0.38 -5.46 8.74
N ASN A 260 -0.16 -4.84 9.79
CA ASN A 260 -1.60 -4.69 9.98
C ASN A 260 -2.23 -3.83 8.88
N LEU A 261 -1.58 -2.73 8.49
CA LEU A 261 -2.04 -1.89 7.38
C LEU A 261 -2.13 -2.67 6.07
N LEU A 262 -1.09 -3.46 5.76
CA LEU A 262 -1.05 -4.27 4.56
C LEU A 262 -2.05 -5.43 4.60
N ARG A 263 -2.20 -6.09 5.75
CA ARG A 263 -3.20 -7.15 5.96
C ARG A 263 -4.59 -6.65 5.60
N GLU A 264 -4.97 -5.50 6.15
CA GLU A 264 -6.29 -4.94 5.96
C GLU A 264 -6.51 -4.43 4.53
N LEU A 265 -5.48 -3.83 3.92
CA LEU A 265 -5.50 -3.50 2.51
C LEU A 265 -5.78 -4.74 1.65
N MET A 266 -4.97 -5.80 1.81
CA MET A 266 -5.04 -7.00 0.98
C MET A 266 -6.35 -7.77 1.15
N GLN A 267 -6.91 -7.78 2.37
CA GLN A 267 -8.21 -8.41 2.65
C GLN A 267 -9.37 -7.66 1.97
N GLU A 268 -9.27 -6.33 1.84
CA GLU A 268 -10.32 -5.48 1.26
C GLU A 268 -10.19 -5.27 -0.26
N LEU A 269 -8.99 -5.47 -0.84
CA LEU A 269 -8.73 -5.32 -2.28
C LEU A 269 -9.67 -6.12 -3.20
N PRO A 270 -10.14 -7.34 -2.86
CA PRO A 270 -11.10 -8.08 -3.67
C PRO A 270 -12.52 -7.48 -3.73
N TYR A 271 -12.86 -6.59 -2.81
CA TYR A 271 -14.24 -6.13 -2.57
C TYR A 271 -14.45 -4.63 -2.76
N SER A 272 -13.38 -3.84 -2.74
CA SER A 272 -13.44 -2.37 -2.79
C SER A 272 -12.37 -1.80 -3.69
N SER A 273 -12.54 -0.54 -4.09
CA SER A 273 -11.49 0.16 -4.84
C SER A 273 -10.22 0.28 -3.99
N THR A 274 -9.05 0.26 -4.64
CA THR A 274 -7.77 0.32 -3.92
C THR A 274 -7.66 1.55 -3.01
N SER A 275 -8.15 2.70 -3.47
CA SER A 275 -8.15 3.94 -2.69
C SER A 275 -9.05 3.88 -1.45
N GLU A 276 -10.17 3.16 -1.52
CA GLU A 276 -11.07 2.94 -0.38
C GLU A 276 -10.51 1.90 0.58
N ALA A 277 -9.98 0.79 0.07
CA ALA A 277 -9.31 -0.24 0.85
C ALA A 277 -8.15 0.35 1.67
N TRP A 278 -7.31 1.18 1.02
CA TRP A 278 -6.21 1.86 1.69
C TRP A 278 -6.70 2.87 2.74
N ARG A 279 -7.67 3.72 2.39
CA ARG A 279 -8.26 4.67 3.35
C ARG A 279 -8.83 3.95 4.57
N ARG A 280 -9.58 2.88 4.37
CA ARG A 280 -10.16 2.06 5.44
C ARG A 280 -9.08 1.47 6.33
N SER A 281 -8.03 0.89 5.74
CA SER A 281 -6.88 0.33 6.48
C SER A 281 -6.25 1.39 7.40
N VAL A 282 -6.00 2.60 6.90
CA VAL A 282 -5.43 3.69 7.71
C VAL A 282 -6.40 4.15 8.81
N LEU A 283 -7.68 4.35 8.50
CA LEU A 283 -8.68 4.79 9.49
C LEU A 283 -8.87 3.76 10.62
N LEU A 284 -8.79 2.47 10.30
CA LEU A 284 -8.81 1.40 11.30
C LEU A 284 -7.54 1.41 12.15
N SER A 285 -6.37 1.64 11.53
CA SER A 285 -5.11 1.73 12.27
C SER A 285 -5.14 2.81 13.34
N TRP A 286 -5.74 3.98 13.08
CA TRP A 286 -5.83 5.08 14.04
C TRP A 286 -6.54 4.73 15.35
N GLN A 287 -7.36 3.68 15.35
CA GLN A 287 -8.11 3.22 16.52
C GLN A 287 -7.38 2.11 17.30
N ASN A 288 -6.33 1.53 16.73
CA ASN A 288 -5.61 0.41 17.32
C ASN A 288 -4.32 0.91 17.99
N PRO A 289 -4.14 0.71 19.31
CA PRO A 289 -2.93 1.13 20.00
C PRO A 289 -1.71 0.38 19.48
N LEU A 290 -0.59 1.09 19.39
CA LEU A 290 0.71 0.52 19.04
C LEU A 290 1.30 -0.24 20.22
N ASP A 291 1.93 -1.38 19.93
CA ASP A 291 2.85 -2.03 20.85
C ASP A 291 4.28 -1.52 20.57
N PRO A 292 4.89 -0.73 21.47
CA PRO A 292 6.23 -0.21 21.26
C PRO A 292 7.31 -1.28 21.08
N ILE A 293 7.10 -2.51 21.55
CA ILE A 293 8.07 -3.60 21.42
C ILE A 293 8.12 -4.12 19.98
N LEU A 294 6.98 -4.10 19.29
CA LEU A 294 6.83 -4.59 17.92
C LEU A 294 7.09 -3.51 16.86
N GLU A 295 7.52 -2.32 17.28
CA GLU A 295 7.80 -1.17 16.42
C GLU A 295 9.31 -0.84 16.46
N PRO A 296 10.13 -1.40 15.54
CA PRO A 296 11.60 -1.38 15.66
C PRO A 296 12.20 0.02 15.60
N ARG A 297 11.52 0.97 14.95
CA ARG A 297 11.94 2.38 14.87
C ARG A 297 11.37 3.26 15.97
N LEU A 298 10.44 2.79 16.79
CA LEU A 298 9.80 3.61 17.80
C LEU A 298 10.60 3.57 19.11
N GLN A 299 11.06 4.73 19.57
CA GLN A 299 11.72 4.85 20.87
C GLN A 299 10.82 5.59 21.85
N VAL A 300 10.22 4.82 22.77
CA VAL A 300 9.37 5.35 23.85
C VAL A 300 10.13 5.29 25.18
N PRO A 301 10.12 6.36 26.00
CA PRO A 301 10.77 6.35 27.32
C PRO A 301 10.06 5.50 28.37
N SER A 302 8.77 5.14 28.17
CA SER A 302 8.00 4.26 29.06
C SER A 302 7.08 3.35 28.26
N LEU A 303 6.98 2.07 28.66
CA LEU A 303 6.15 1.04 28.01
C LEU A 303 4.65 1.14 28.36
N ASN A 304 4.27 2.03 29.30
CA ASN A 304 2.89 2.13 29.80
C ASN A 304 2.07 3.22 29.12
N ASP A 305 2.64 3.96 28.18
CA ASP A 305 1.91 4.97 27.43
C ASP A 305 1.18 4.31 26.25
N GLU A 306 -0.15 4.25 26.31
CA GLU A 306 -0.95 3.91 25.14
C GLU A 306 -0.70 4.94 24.03
N LEU A 307 -0.11 4.50 22.93
CA LEU A 307 0.23 5.35 21.78
C LEU A 307 -0.63 4.95 20.59
N LEU A 308 -1.46 5.87 20.11
CA LEU A 308 -2.21 5.66 18.87
C LEU A 308 -1.36 6.03 17.64
N PRO A 309 -1.43 5.27 16.54
CA PRO A 309 -0.68 5.53 15.31
C PRO A 309 -1.31 6.64 14.46
N ILE A 310 -1.82 7.70 15.08
CA ILE A 310 -2.43 8.83 14.38
C ILE A 310 -1.35 9.58 13.58
N HIS A 311 -0.16 9.74 14.14
CA HIS A 311 0.90 10.51 13.48
C HIS A 311 1.26 9.95 12.09
N PRO A 312 1.37 10.79 11.03
CA PRO A 312 1.55 10.33 9.65
C PRO A 312 2.71 9.38 9.41
N VAL A 313 3.79 9.50 10.17
CA VAL A 313 4.98 8.63 10.06
C VAL A 313 4.65 7.13 10.06
N PHE A 314 3.57 6.73 10.74
CA PHE A 314 3.18 5.32 10.91
C PHE A 314 2.41 4.73 9.73
N TRP A 315 1.74 5.56 8.92
CA TRP A 315 0.82 5.08 7.88
C TRP A 315 1.08 5.72 6.51
N SER A 316 1.50 6.98 6.45
CA SER A 316 1.74 7.68 5.18
C SER A 316 3.07 7.29 4.51
N GLY A 317 3.84 6.43 5.18
CA GLY A 317 5.04 5.80 4.64
C GLY A 317 4.74 4.79 3.53
N ILE A 318 3.53 4.26 3.41
CA ILE A 318 3.14 3.45 2.26
C ILE A 318 2.39 4.32 1.25
N GLN A 319 2.83 4.27 -0.01
CA GLN A 319 2.12 4.84 -1.15
C GLN A 319 1.44 3.73 -1.93
N VAL A 320 0.17 3.93 -2.25
CA VAL A 320 -0.60 2.98 -3.06
C VAL A 320 -0.91 3.61 -4.42
N ILE A 321 -0.30 3.04 -5.46
CA ILE A 321 -0.47 3.42 -6.87
C ILE A 321 -1.45 2.44 -7.50
N ASP A 322 -2.43 2.96 -8.23
CA ASP A 322 -3.48 2.14 -8.79
C ASP A 322 -3.99 2.64 -10.14
N LEU A 323 -4.03 1.73 -11.13
CA LEU A 323 -4.60 2.02 -12.45
C LEU A 323 -6.13 2.08 -12.46
N GLY A 324 -6.77 1.92 -11.31
CA GLY A 324 -8.21 1.96 -11.13
C GLY A 324 -8.89 0.66 -11.60
N GLU A 325 -10.00 0.33 -10.96
CA GLU A 325 -10.81 -0.84 -11.35
C GLU A 325 -12.08 -0.38 -12.09
N ALA A 326 -12.53 -1.16 -13.06
CA ALA A 326 -13.92 -1.01 -13.51
C ALA A 326 -14.83 -1.36 -12.33
N ALA A 327 -15.75 -0.45 -11.96
CA ALA A 327 -16.71 -0.71 -10.89
C ALA A 327 -17.31 -2.12 -11.08
N PRO A 328 -17.32 -2.98 -10.05
CA PRO A 328 -17.95 -4.28 -10.19
C PRO A 328 -19.37 -4.04 -10.66
N ALA A 329 -19.76 -4.65 -11.79
CA ALA A 329 -21.10 -4.51 -12.31
C ALA A 329 -22.10 -4.85 -11.18
N GLU A 330 -22.99 -3.91 -10.86
CA GLU A 330 -24.05 -4.08 -9.85
C GLU A 330 -24.91 -5.34 -10.11
N ASP A 331 -24.82 -5.93 -11.30
CA ASP A 331 -25.54 -7.13 -11.76
C ASP A 331 -25.09 -8.47 -11.15
N GLN A 332 -24.11 -8.52 -10.24
CA GLN A 332 -23.67 -9.79 -9.62
C GLN A 332 -23.52 -9.75 -8.10
N MET A 333 -24.33 -8.95 -7.41
CA MET A 333 -24.83 -9.45 -6.13
C MET A 333 -25.72 -10.66 -6.45
N PRO A 334 -25.47 -11.87 -5.90
CA PRO A 334 -26.49 -12.88 -5.99
C PRO A 334 -27.71 -12.26 -5.32
N LEU A 335 -28.84 -12.19 -6.05
CA LEU A 335 -30.18 -12.02 -5.50
C LEU A 335 -30.47 -13.26 -4.62
N ALA A 336 -29.70 -13.42 -3.55
CA ALA A 336 -29.74 -14.49 -2.57
C ALA A 336 -30.86 -14.15 -1.59
N GLY A 337 -32.08 -14.13 -2.10
CA GLY A 337 -33.26 -13.87 -1.29
C GLY A 337 -34.53 -14.05 -2.09
N GLU A 338 -34.68 -13.32 -3.18
CA GLU A 338 -35.97 -13.20 -3.87
C GLU A 338 -36.25 -14.38 -4.79
N SER A 339 -35.27 -14.85 -5.56
CA SER A 339 -35.44 -15.96 -6.51
C SER A 339 -35.83 -17.28 -5.82
N LYS A 340 -35.18 -17.63 -4.69
CA LYS A 340 -35.51 -18.85 -3.94
C LYS A 340 -36.83 -18.74 -3.17
N LEU A 341 -37.24 -17.55 -2.75
CA LEU A 341 -38.53 -17.32 -2.08
C LEU A 341 -39.69 -17.37 -3.07
N GLU A 342 -39.52 -16.82 -4.27
CA GLU A 342 -40.50 -16.90 -5.35
C GLU A 342 -40.65 -18.32 -5.87
N GLU A 343 -39.55 -19.06 -6.06
CA GLU A 343 -39.59 -20.46 -6.46
C GLU A 343 -40.28 -21.32 -5.39
N ARG A 344 -40.01 -21.08 -4.10
CA ARG A 344 -40.68 -21.76 -2.99
C ARG A 344 -42.17 -21.40 -2.88
N ARG A 345 -42.55 -20.15 -3.15
CA ARG A 345 -43.95 -19.72 -3.20
C ARG A 345 -44.70 -20.39 -4.36
N ARG A 346 -44.07 -20.48 -5.53
CA ARG A 346 -44.65 -21.13 -6.72
C ARG A 346 -44.87 -22.63 -6.49
N LEU A 347 -43.89 -23.32 -5.90
CA LEU A 347 -44.02 -24.74 -5.54
C LEU A 347 -45.11 -24.98 -4.48
N LEU A 348 -45.28 -24.06 -3.53
CA LEU A 348 -46.35 -24.15 -2.52
C LEU A 348 -47.74 -23.91 -3.13
N GLU A 349 -47.88 -23.02 -4.10
CA GLU A 349 -49.15 -22.82 -4.81
C GLU A 349 -49.52 -24.01 -5.70
N GLU A 350 -48.54 -24.61 -6.38
CA GLU A 350 -48.74 -25.82 -7.18
C GLU A 350 -49.13 -27.02 -6.30
N ALA A 351 -48.48 -27.21 -5.15
CA ALA A 351 -48.87 -28.24 -4.18
C ALA A 351 -50.28 -28.02 -3.61
N ARG A 352 -50.68 -26.76 -3.38
CA ARG A 352 -52.02 -26.42 -2.88
C ARG A 352 -53.12 -26.64 -3.92
N LYS A 353 -52.81 -26.45 -5.21
CA LYS A 353 -53.73 -26.79 -6.32
C LYS A 353 -53.87 -28.30 -6.49
N ALA A 354 -52.80 -29.07 -6.30
CA ALA A 354 -52.82 -30.52 -6.40
C ALA A 354 -53.57 -31.20 -5.24
N ALA A 355 -53.63 -30.58 -4.06
CA ALA A 355 -54.35 -31.10 -2.88
C ALA A 355 -55.84 -30.68 -2.81
N GLY A 356 -56.31 -29.85 -3.75
CA GLY A 356 -57.69 -29.34 -3.82
C GLY A 356 -58.55 -29.93 -4.94
N GLN A 357 -58.04 -30.95 -5.66
CA GLN A 357 -58.79 -31.85 -6.55
C GLN A 357 -58.81 -33.24 -5.93
#